data_AF-A0A444FZ40-F1
#
_entry.id   AF-A0A444FZ40-F1
#
_cell.length_a   1.000
_cell.length_b   1.000
_cell.length_c   1.000
_cell.angle_alpha   90.00
_cell.angle_beta   90.00
_cell.angle_gamma   90.00
#
_symmetry.space_group_name_H-M   'P 1'
#
loop_
_entity.id
_entity.type
_entity.pdbx_description
1 polymer ?
#
loop_
_entity_poly.entity_id
_entity_poly.type
_entity_poly.pdbx_seq_one_letter_code
_entity_poly.pdbx_strand_id
1 'polypeptide(L)'
;MASLASVFSAICVSLLLSPASGIDFDYQAVFNFGDSNSDTGDLIAAAIGDPLLPPNGRAYFSKPAGRFCDGRLIIDFLSKFYFIAKSMTFTLGFRQAGFAFLRWEEQANGRN
;
A
#
# COMPACT_ATOMS: atom_id res chain seq x y z
N MET A 1 46.23 3.42 7.20
CA MET A 1 45.49 4.15 6.14
C MET A 1 44.56 3.15 5.48
N ALA A 2 43.24 3.32 5.57
CA ALA A 2 42.31 2.39 4.92
C ALA A 2 42.47 2.50 3.39
N SER A 3 42.45 1.36 2.69
CA SER A 3 42.55 1.36 1.22
C SER A 3 41.26 1.92 0.61
N LEU A 4 41.36 2.54 -0.58
CA LEU A 4 40.21 3.12 -1.28
C LEU A 4 39.08 2.09 -1.50
N ALA A 5 39.46 0.83 -1.76
CA ALA A 5 38.53 -0.29 -1.92
C ALA A 5 37.76 -0.62 -0.64
N SER A 6 38.42 -0.55 0.52
CA SER A 6 37.77 -0.76 1.83
C SER A 6 36.75 0.35 2.13
N VAL A 7 37.06 1.60 1.78
CA VAL A 7 36.15 2.73 1.95
C VAL A 7 34.93 2.59 1.04
N PHE A 8 35.14 2.24 -0.24
CA PHE A 8 34.05 2.03 -1.20
C PHE A 8 33.12 0.89 -0.76
N SER A 9 33.70 -0.25 -0.33
CA SER A 9 32.92 -1.37 0.19
C SER A 9 32.11 -1.00 1.43
N ALA A 10 32.68 -0.23 2.35
CA ALA A 10 31.98 0.21 3.56
C ALA A 10 30.80 1.14 3.23
N ILE A 11 30.95 2.04 2.26
CA ILE A 11 29.86 2.92 1.78
C ILE A 11 28.75 2.10 1.13
N CYS A 12 29.08 1.14 0.25
CA CYS A 12 28.10 0.25 -0.36
C CYS A 12 27.33 -0.56 0.70
N VAL A 13 28.01 -1.13 1.68
CA VAL A 13 27.36 -1.86 2.79
C VAL A 13 26.45 -0.94 3.58
N SER A 14 26.88 0.28 3.89
CA SER A 14 26.08 1.26 4.64
C SER A 14 24.80 1.68 3.90
N LEU A 15 24.87 1.84 2.58
CA LEU A 15 23.71 2.15 1.73
C LEU A 15 22.73 0.98 1.65
N LEU A 16 23.23 -0.26 1.62
CA LEU A 16 22.42 -1.47 1.59
C LEU A 16 21.78 -1.80 2.95
N LEU A 17 22.40 -1.35 4.05
CA LEU A 17 21.91 -1.56 5.42
C LEU A 17 20.99 -0.45 5.92
N SER A 18 20.73 0.58 5.12
CA SER A 18 19.84 1.68 5.53
C SER A 18 18.43 1.13 5.74
N PRO A 19 17.89 1.16 6.97
CA PRO A 19 16.53 0.72 7.20
C PRO A 19 15.60 1.67 6.44
N ALA A 20 14.87 1.14 5.46
CA ALA A 20 13.77 1.87 4.86
C ALA A 20 12.70 2.08 5.94
N SER A 21 12.74 3.23 6.61
CA SER A 21 11.64 3.67 7.46
C SER A 21 10.46 3.99 6.55
N GLY A 22 9.59 3.01 6.35
CA GLY A 22 8.30 3.25 5.71
C GLY A 22 7.52 4.26 6.56
N ILE A 23 6.93 5.26 5.91
CA ILE A 23 5.95 6.13 6.59
C ILE A 23 4.75 5.24 6.91
N ASP A 24 4.45 5.08 8.21
CA ASP A 24 3.26 4.36 8.65
C ASP A 24 2.06 5.28 8.51
N PHE A 25 1.32 5.10 7.42
CA PHE A 25 0.08 5.82 7.17
C PHE A 25 -1.09 5.07 7.82
N ASP A 26 -1.39 5.33 9.10
CA ASP A 26 -2.57 4.75 9.76
C ASP A 26 -3.84 5.59 9.55
N TYR A 27 -4.19 5.82 8.28
CA TYR A 27 -5.48 6.42 7.94
C TYR A 27 -6.55 5.33 7.83
N GLN A 28 -7.64 5.45 8.59
CA GLN A 28 -8.76 4.51 8.49
C GLN A 28 -9.57 4.69 7.20
N ALA A 29 -9.53 5.87 6.59
CA ALA A 29 -10.28 6.21 5.39
C ALA A 29 -9.50 7.17 4.50
N VAL A 30 -9.80 7.11 3.20
CA VAL A 30 -9.33 8.05 2.18
C VAL A 30 -10.56 8.73 1.60
N PHE A 31 -10.59 10.06 1.65
CA PHE A 31 -11.63 10.87 1.02
C PHE A 31 -11.10 11.40 -0.30
N ASN A 32 -11.85 11.15 -1.37
CA ASN A 32 -11.54 11.60 -2.72
C ASN A 32 -12.54 12.70 -3.09
N PHE A 33 -12.02 13.83 -3.59
CA PHE A 33 -12.81 14.91 -4.15
C PHE A 33 -12.35 15.18 -5.57
N GLY A 34 -13.27 15.47 -6.48
CA GLY A 34 -12.90 15.77 -7.85
C GLY A 34 -14.08 15.75 -8.82
N ASP A 35 -13.76 15.41 -10.06
CA ASP A 35 -14.67 15.29 -11.18
C ASP A 35 -14.78 13.83 -11.65
N SER A 36 -15.32 13.63 -12.86
CA SER A 36 -15.45 12.34 -13.53
C SER A 36 -14.21 11.43 -13.52
N ASN A 37 -13.00 11.99 -13.43
CA ASN A 37 -11.75 11.22 -13.44
C ASN A 37 -11.46 10.51 -12.11
N SER A 38 -12.11 10.94 -11.03
CA SER A 38 -12.00 10.30 -9.72
C SER A 38 -13.31 9.69 -9.25
N ASP A 39 -14.42 9.98 -9.94
CA ASP A 39 -15.74 9.45 -9.62
C ASP A 39 -15.84 7.92 -9.85
N THR A 40 -16.00 7.17 -8.76
CA THR A 40 -16.14 5.71 -8.81
C THR A 40 -17.57 5.21 -8.99
N GLY A 41 -18.55 6.10 -9.19
CA GLY A 41 -19.97 5.79 -9.31
C GLY A 41 -20.90 6.72 -8.51
N ASP A 42 -20.37 7.76 -7.89
CA ASP A 42 -21.06 8.68 -6.98
C ASP A 42 -22.13 9.50 -7.72
N LEU A 43 -21.90 9.94 -8.95
CA LEU A 43 -22.92 10.67 -9.72
C LEU A 43 -24.17 9.82 -9.96
N ILE A 44 -23.97 8.54 -10.32
CA ILE A 44 -25.05 7.59 -10.53
C ILE A 44 -25.70 7.19 -9.20
N ALA A 45 -24.92 7.00 -8.14
CA ALA A 45 -25.44 6.67 -6.82
C ALA A 45 -26.28 7.81 -6.22
N ALA A 46 -25.90 9.07 -6.49
CA ALA A 46 -26.63 10.24 -6.05
C ALA A 46 -27.91 10.52 -6.87
N ALA A 47 -28.10 9.82 -8.00
CA ALA A 47 -29.19 10.07 -8.95
C ALA A 47 -29.24 11.53 -9.43
N ILE A 48 -28.06 12.15 -9.58
CA ILE A 48 -27.91 13.53 -10.05
C ILE A 48 -27.44 13.49 -11.50
N GLY A 49 -28.16 14.17 -12.39
CA GLY A 49 -27.82 14.24 -13.82
C GLY A 49 -28.38 13.11 -14.67
N ASP A 50 -27.95 13.06 -15.92
CA ASP A 50 -28.43 12.06 -16.88
C ASP A 50 -27.77 10.68 -16.67
N PRO A 51 -28.46 9.59 -17.04
CA PRO A 51 -27.89 8.26 -17.01
C PRO A 51 -26.58 8.18 -17.82
N LEU A 52 -25.52 7.67 -17.20
CA LEU A 52 -24.24 7.42 -17.88
C LEU A 52 -24.42 6.34 -18.96
N LEU A 53 -24.29 6.76 -20.22
CA LEU A 53 -24.18 5.86 -21.36
C LEU A 53 -22.85 5.09 -21.30
N PRO A 54 -22.77 3.88 -21.86
CA PRO A 54 -21.49 3.20 -22.04
C PRO A 54 -20.50 4.11 -22.79
N PRO A 55 -19.21 4.13 -22.40
CA PRO A 55 -18.54 3.23 -21.47
C PRO A 55 -18.75 3.60 -19.99
N ASN A 56 -19.19 2.64 -19.15
CA ASN A 56 -19.46 2.87 -17.73
C ASN A 56 -18.83 1.81 -16.81
N GLY A 57 -17.57 1.48 -17.08
CA GLY A 57 -16.80 0.46 -16.36
C GLY A 57 -17.08 -0.97 -16.83
N ARG A 58 -17.81 -1.15 -17.93
CA ARG A 58 -18.28 -2.47 -18.36
C ARG A 58 -17.15 -3.35 -18.84
N ALA A 59 -16.16 -2.80 -19.53
CA ALA A 59 -15.06 -3.61 -20.05
C ALA A 59 -14.22 -4.24 -18.91
N TYR A 60 -13.93 -3.49 -17.84
CA TYR A 60 -13.14 -4.01 -16.71
C TYR A 60 -13.97 -4.74 -15.66
N PHE A 61 -15.13 -4.20 -15.25
CA PHE A 61 -15.93 -4.75 -14.15
C PHE A 61 -16.99 -5.76 -14.62
N SER A 62 -17.17 -5.95 -15.94
CA SER A 62 -18.21 -6.80 -16.56
C SER A 62 -19.65 -6.41 -16.20
N LYS A 63 -19.85 -5.23 -15.59
CA LYS A 63 -21.13 -4.66 -15.18
C LYS A 63 -21.04 -3.13 -15.20
N PRO A 64 -22.16 -2.41 -15.31
CA PRO A 64 -22.15 -0.95 -15.18
C PRO A 64 -21.67 -0.58 -13.76
N ALA A 65 -20.50 0.05 -13.69
CA ALA A 65 -19.89 0.55 -12.46
C ALA A 65 -20.19 2.04 -12.21
N GLY A 66 -20.87 2.72 -13.15
CA GLY A 66 -21.22 4.14 -13.02
C GLY A 66 -20.04 5.09 -13.19
N ARG A 67 -18.97 4.65 -13.85
CA ARG A 67 -17.73 5.43 -14.04
C ARG A 67 -17.72 6.09 -15.41
N PHE A 68 -16.97 7.18 -15.58
CA PHE A 68 -16.82 7.87 -16.88
C PHE A 68 -15.79 7.19 -17.81
N CYS A 69 -15.34 5.99 -17.47
CA CYS A 69 -14.43 5.20 -18.30
C CYS A 69 -14.77 3.71 -18.18
N ASP A 70 -14.27 2.90 -19.12
CA ASP A 70 -14.50 1.44 -19.13
C ASP A 70 -13.46 0.65 -18.31
N GLY A 71 -12.56 1.35 -17.62
CA GLY A 71 -11.42 0.79 -16.91
C GLY A 71 -11.36 1.14 -15.42
N ARG A 72 -10.16 0.95 -14.86
CA ARG A 72 -9.83 1.45 -13.52
C ARG A 72 -9.41 2.90 -13.58
N LEU A 73 -9.78 3.66 -12.55
CA LEU A 73 -9.34 5.03 -12.33
C LEU A 73 -8.02 5.04 -11.55
N ILE A 74 -7.30 6.17 -11.59
CA ILE A 74 -6.03 6.31 -10.86
C ILE A 74 -6.19 6.02 -9.37
N ILE A 75 -7.34 6.37 -8.78
CA ILE A 75 -7.66 6.13 -7.38
C ILE A 75 -7.74 4.64 -7.01
N ASP A 76 -8.08 3.75 -7.97
CA ASP A 76 -8.07 2.30 -7.73
C ASP A 76 -6.65 1.76 -7.57
N PHE A 77 -5.67 2.38 -8.24
CA PHE A 77 -4.27 1.98 -8.10
C PHE A 77 -3.71 2.51 -6.79
N LEU A 78 -3.97 3.76 -6.45
CA LEU A 78 -3.52 4.38 -5.20
C LEU A 78 -4.07 3.64 -3.97
N SER A 79 -5.37 3.33 -3.96
CA SER A 79 -6.00 2.55 -2.88
C SER A 79 -5.40 1.14 -2.76
N LYS A 80 -5.11 0.48 -3.89
CA LYS A 80 -4.46 -0.84 -3.88
C LYS A 80 -3.05 -0.79 -3.31
N PHE A 81 -2.25 0.23 -3.65
CA PHE A 81 -0.92 0.41 -3.06
C PHE A 81 -1.00 0.61 -1.55
N TYR A 82 -1.95 1.41 -1.07
CA TYR A 82 -2.17 1.60 0.36
C TYR A 82 -2.50 0.28 1.08
N PHE A 83 -3.42 -0.53 0.51
CA PHE A 83 -3.80 -1.80 1.12
C PHE A 83 -2.64 -2.83 1.13
N ILE A 84 -1.87 -2.91 0.05
CA ILE A 84 -0.69 -3.79 -0.01
C ILE A 84 0.35 -3.36 1.03
N ALA A 85 0.62 -2.06 1.15
CA ALA A 85 1.54 -1.54 2.16
C ALA A 85 1.09 -1.92 3.58
N LYS A 86 -0.20 -1.73 3.91
CA LYS A 86 -0.75 -2.09 5.23
C LYS A 86 -0.71 -3.61 5.48
N SER A 87 -1.00 -4.42 4.45
CA SER A 87 -0.93 -5.89 4.53
C SER A 87 0.50 -6.41 4.76
N MET A 88 1.49 -5.80 4.11
CA MET A 88 2.90 -6.10 4.33
C MET A 88 3.35 -5.68 5.73
N THR A 89 3.02 -4.47 6.19
CA THR A 89 3.34 -4.02 7.56
C THR A 89 2.72 -4.93 8.61
N PHE A 90 1.47 -5.35 8.42
CA PHE A 90 0.82 -6.32 9.30
C PHE A 90 1.60 -7.64 9.35
N THR A 91 1.92 -8.23 8.18
CA THR A 91 2.65 -9.50 8.09
C THR A 91 4.07 -9.41 8.67
N LEU A 92 4.78 -8.30 8.45
CA LEU A 92 6.10 -8.03 9.02
C LEU A 92 6.03 -7.83 10.54
N GLY A 93 5.01 -7.11 11.03
CA GLY A 93 4.73 -6.95 12.46
C GLY A 93 4.53 -8.29 13.17
N PHE A 94 3.81 -9.24 12.57
CA PHE A 94 3.69 -10.61 13.11
C PHE A 94 5.01 -11.38 13.06
N ARG A 95 5.81 -11.21 11.99
CA ARG A 95 7.13 -11.86 11.91
C ARG A 95 8.11 -11.32 12.95
N GLN A 96 8.10 -10.02 13.21
CA GLN A 96 8.94 -9.40 14.25
C GLN A 96 8.43 -9.73 15.65
N ALA A 97 7.12 -9.73 15.89
CA ALA A 97 6.54 -10.16 17.16
C ALA A 97 6.80 -11.66 17.42
N GLY A 98 6.72 -12.51 16.39
CA GLY A 98 7.08 -13.93 16.48
C GLY A 98 8.55 -14.16 16.78
N PHE A 99 9.47 -13.40 16.16
CA PHE A 99 10.89 -13.44 16.49
C PHE A 99 11.19 -12.88 17.88
N ALA A 100 10.48 -11.84 18.33
CA ALA A 100 10.60 -11.31 19.68
C ALA A 100 10.09 -12.30 20.73
N PHE A 101 8.99 -13.00 20.43
CA PHE A 101 8.43 -14.06 21.27
C PHE A 101 9.36 -15.28 21.36
N LEU A 102 9.93 -15.74 20.24
CA LEU A 102 10.92 -16.82 20.22
C LEU A 102 12.20 -16.44 20.98
N ARG A 103 12.68 -15.19 20.82
CA ARG A 103 13.81 -14.66 21.59
C ARG A 103 13.49 -14.58 23.10
N TRP A 104 12.25 -14.31 23.47
CA TRP A 104 11.81 -14.26 24.87
C TRP A 104 11.76 -15.67 25.50
N GLU A 105 11.23 -16.66 24.78
CA GLU A 105 11.24 -18.08 25.18
C GLU A 105 12.67 -18.61 25.40
N GLU A 106 13.59 -18.27 24.50
CA GLU A 106 15.00 -18.70 24.60
C GLU A 106 15.72 -18.05 25.80
N GLN A 107 15.35 -16.82 26.17
CA GLN A 107 15.84 -16.14 27.39
C GLN A 107 15.13 -16.60 28.67
N ALA A 108 13.92 -17.15 28.56
CA ALA A 108 13.17 -17.71 29.69
C ALA A 108 13.69 -19.12 30.03
N ASN A 109 14.12 -19.89 29.03
CA ASN A 109 14.58 -21.27 29.20
C ASN A 109 16.09 -21.40 29.49
N GLY A 110 16.88 -20.34 29.26
CA GLY A 110 18.31 -20.27 29.59
C GLY A 110 18.64 -19.77 31.01
N ARG A 111 17.62 -19.57 31.87
CA ARG A 111 17.77 -19.11 33.27
C ARG A 111 17.51 -20.23 34.29
N ASN A 112 17.93 -21.44 33.95
CA ASN A 112 17.80 -22.64 34.79
C ASN A 112 19.19 -23.11 35.21
#